data_AF-A0A954U279-F1
#
_entry.id   AF-A0A954U279-F1
#
_cell.length_a   1.000
_cell.length_b   1.000
_cell.length_c   1.000
_cell.angle_alpha   90.00
_cell.angle_beta   90.00
_cell.angle_gamma   90.00
#
_symmetry.space_group_name_H-M   'P 1'
#
loop_
_entity.id
_entity.type
_entity.pdbx_description
1 polymer ?
#
loop_
_entity_poly.entity_id
_entity_poly.type
_entity_poly.pdbx_seq_one_letter_code
_entity_poly.pdbx_strand_id
1 'polypeptide(L)'
;HVYVLLPLLLVGVAAMWMRRRGGKISLARVASAWLLIAVWYAVPVLVAWIATRQEIAAIFFPRYLLVCSPAPLVFAAVAIAAIPGRWLQVAAIVLLLIAGVEDGGLIAQLQQDGRLLADRQEDWRAAAKLLDDPAEHPAAPVLLYAGLIEARQYLESGQPLKREYATFPLRGMYRIDDADNRLFPLASGQATLETELFDKARKHGGVWLVARLPLERTANWEAAVGRRLRAAGLEVASVERHAFGNVSVVWLSSTKS
;
A
#
# COMPACT_ATOMS: atom_id res chain seq x y z
N HIS A 1 2.41 -12.70 -6.53
CA HIS A 1 3.33 -13.75 -7.04
C HIS A 1 2.83 -14.45 -8.30
N VAL A 2 1.50 -14.55 -8.50
CA VAL A 2 0.86 -15.16 -9.69
C VAL A 2 1.33 -14.51 -11.00
N TYR A 3 1.47 -13.19 -11.03
CA TYR A 3 1.93 -12.43 -12.21
C TYR A 3 3.34 -12.76 -12.70
N VAL A 4 4.20 -13.39 -11.90
CA VAL A 4 5.57 -13.77 -12.33
C VAL A 4 5.64 -15.25 -12.70
N LEU A 5 4.91 -16.11 -11.96
CA LEU A 5 4.93 -17.55 -12.17
C LEU A 5 4.12 -17.98 -13.40
N LEU A 6 2.96 -17.36 -13.64
CA LEU A 6 2.09 -17.71 -14.78
C LEU A 6 2.76 -17.45 -16.14
N PRO A 7 3.42 -16.30 -16.37
CA PRO A 7 4.16 -16.07 -17.61
C PRO A 7 5.33 -17.04 -17.78
N LEU A 8 6.11 -17.31 -16.72
CA LEU A 8 7.22 -18.27 -16.78
C LEU A 8 6.75 -19.68 -17.14
N LEU A 9 5.60 -20.11 -16.60
CA LEU A 9 5.00 -21.40 -16.91
C LEU A 9 4.50 -21.46 -18.35
N LEU A 10 3.85 -20.39 -18.84
CA LEU A 10 3.45 -20.26 -20.24
C LEU A 10 4.65 -20.29 -21.20
N VAL A 11 5.81 -19.72 -20.82
CA VAL A 11 7.06 -19.85 -21.59
C VAL A 11 7.59 -21.26 -21.60
N GLY A 12 7.62 -21.94 -20.45
CA GLY A 12 8.05 -23.33 -20.37
C GLY A 12 7.25 -24.20 -21.33
N VAL A 13 5.92 -24.02 -21.35
CA VAL A 13 5.01 -24.75 -22.25
C VAL A 13 5.22 -24.35 -23.71
N ALA A 14 5.28 -23.06 -24.03
CA ALA A 14 5.46 -22.57 -25.40
C ALA A 14 6.82 -23.01 -26.00
N ALA A 15 7.90 -22.94 -25.22
CA ALA A 15 9.24 -23.36 -25.64
C ALA A 15 9.33 -24.88 -25.84
N MET A 16 8.77 -25.67 -24.91
CA MET A 16 8.72 -27.13 -25.02
C MET A 16 7.93 -27.57 -26.25
N TRP A 17 6.85 -26.85 -26.56
CA TRP A 17 5.98 -27.17 -27.67
C TRP A 17 6.54 -26.71 -29.02
N MET A 18 7.18 -25.53 -29.09
CA MET A 18 7.93 -25.09 -30.27
C MET A 18 9.06 -26.06 -30.63
N ARG A 19 9.76 -26.62 -29.63
CA ARG A 19 10.75 -27.69 -29.83
C ARG A 19 10.15 -28.94 -30.47
N ARG A 20 8.91 -29.31 -30.13
CA ARG A 20 8.22 -30.49 -30.69
C ARG A 20 7.77 -30.30 -32.14
N ARG A 21 7.50 -29.07 -32.58
CA ARG A 21 6.84 -28.81 -33.88
C ARG A 21 7.76 -28.73 -35.10
N GLY A 22 9.09 -28.79 -34.94
CA GLY A 22 10.04 -28.85 -36.06
C GLY A 22 9.91 -27.70 -37.08
N GLY A 23 9.26 -26.59 -36.71
CA GLY A 23 8.98 -25.49 -37.63
C GLY A 23 10.26 -24.76 -38.00
N LYS A 24 10.41 -24.41 -39.30
CA LYS A 24 11.49 -23.58 -39.84
C LYS A 24 11.43 -22.11 -39.38
N ILE A 25 10.82 -21.84 -38.22
CA ILE A 25 10.94 -20.53 -37.58
C ILE A 25 12.36 -20.51 -37.01
N SER A 26 13.16 -19.53 -37.43
CA SER A 26 14.48 -19.32 -36.87
C SER A 26 14.37 -19.21 -35.34
N LEU A 27 14.83 -20.24 -34.64
CA LEU A 27 14.93 -20.29 -33.17
C LEU A 27 15.63 -19.03 -32.63
N ALA A 28 16.57 -18.47 -33.41
CA ALA A 28 17.26 -17.23 -33.08
C ALA A 28 16.30 -16.03 -33.03
N ARG A 29 15.39 -15.86 -33.99
CA ARG A 29 14.46 -14.72 -34.01
C ARG A 29 13.45 -14.77 -32.86
N VAL A 30 12.96 -15.96 -32.52
CA VAL A 30 12.08 -16.17 -31.36
C VAL A 30 12.84 -15.90 -30.07
N ALA A 31 14.05 -16.45 -29.92
CA ALA A 31 14.91 -16.20 -28.77
C ALA A 31 15.23 -14.71 -28.59
N SER A 32 15.48 -13.97 -29.68
CA SER A 32 15.72 -12.52 -29.63
C SER A 32 14.50 -11.74 -29.15
N ALA A 33 13.28 -12.09 -29.59
CA ALA A 33 12.06 -11.44 -29.14
C ALA A 33 11.79 -11.69 -27.65
N TRP A 34 11.95 -12.93 -27.19
CA TRP A 34 11.83 -13.26 -25.76
C TRP A 34 12.87 -12.56 -24.90
N LEU A 35 14.13 -12.52 -25.37
CA LEU A 35 15.20 -11.81 -24.68
C LEU A 35 14.91 -10.32 -24.59
N LEU A 36 14.41 -9.70 -25.66
CA LEU A 36 14.06 -8.28 -25.67
C LEU A 36 12.97 -7.97 -24.65
N ILE A 37 11.90 -8.78 -24.59
CA ILE A 37 10.81 -8.57 -23.64
C ILE A 37 11.28 -8.83 -22.19
N ALA A 38 12.11 -9.85 -21.99
CA ALA A 38 12.70 -10.14 -20.69
C ALA A 38 13.61 -8.99 -20.21
N VAL A 39 14.44 -8.44 -21.10
CA VAL A 39 15.29 -7.28 -20.81
C VAL A 39 14.45 -6.04 -20.55
N TRP A 40 13.41 -5.80 -21.33
CA TRP A 40 12.49 -4.66 -21.16
C TRP A 40 11.81 -4.67 -19.79
N TYR A 41 11.43 -5.84 -19.27
CA TYR A 41 10.87 -5.95 -17.93
C TYR A 41 11.95 -5.96 -16.84
N ALA A 42 12.95 -6.83 -16.96
CA ALA A 42 13.91 -7.10 -15.89
C ALA A 42 14.83 -5.92 -15.61
N VAL A 43 15.31 -5.21 -16.64
CA VAL A 43 16.27 -4.13 -16.44
C VAL A 43 15.67 -2.97 -15.64
N PRO A 44 14.51 -2.38 -16.00
CA PRO A 44 13.92 -1.31 -15.22
C PRO A 44 13.54 -1.74 -13.80
N VAL A 45 13.04 -2.96 -13.62
CA VAL A 45 12.66 -3.52 -12.31
C VAL A 45 13.90 -3.68 -11.42
N LEU A 46 14.99 -4.25 -11.96
CA LEU A 46 16.25 -4.41 -11.23
C LEU A 46 16.88 -3.06 -10.91
N VAL A 47 16.90 -2.11 -11.85
CA VAL A 47 17.43 -0.76 -11.61
C VAL A 47 16.63 -0.06 -10.50
N ALA A 48 15.30 -0.10 -10.56
CA ALA A 48 14.45 0.48 -9.53
C ALA A 48 14.67 -0.19 -8.16
N TRP A 49 14.82 -1.51 -8.13
CA TRP A 49 15.10 -2.28 -6.92
C TRP A 49 16.47 -1.90 -6.31
N ILE A 50 17.53 -1.87 -7.12
CA ILE A 50 18.88 -1.49 -6.69
C ILE A 50 18.88 -0.05 -6.18
N ALA A 51 18.30 0.90 -6.92
CA ALA A 51 18.23 2.30 -6.52
C ALA A 51 17.51 2.49 -5.17
N THR A 52 16.45 1.71 -4.94
CA THR A 52 15.69 1.75 -3.69
C THR A 52 16.47 1.11 -2.54
N ARG A 53 17.12 -0.03 -2.78
CA ARG A 53 17.95 -0.70 -1.77
C ARG A 53 19.15 0.19 -1.38
N GLN A 54 19.76 0.87 -2.33
CA GLN A 54 20.90 1.76 -2.07
C GLN A 54 20.49 3.12 -1.48
N GLU A 55 19.20 3.34 -1.22
CA GLU A 55 18.65 4.61 -0.70
C GLU A 55 18.97 5.82 -1.60
N ILE A 56 19.35 5.60 -2.87
CA ILE A 56 19.58 6.66 -3.86
C ILE A 56 18.26 7.36 -4.16
N ALA A 57 17.24 6.55 -4.47
CA ALA A 57 15.89 7.01 -4.73
C ALA A 57 14.92 5.85 -4.52
N ALA A 58 13.84 6.12 -3.79
CA ALA A 58 12.80 5.13 -3.52
C ALA A 58 11.87 5.03 -4.76
N ILE A 59 12.33 4.34 -5.80
CA ILE A 59 11.66 4.21 -7.11
C ILE A 59 10.95 2.84 -7.25
N PHE A 60 11.25 1.87 -6.38
CA PHE A 60 10.61 0.56 -6.38
C PHE A 60 9.20 0.60 -5.76
N PHE A 61 8.36 1.49 -6.27
CA PHE A 61 6.95 1.57 -5.95
C PHE A 61 6.10 1.12 -7.14
N PRO A 62 4.93 0.53 -6.90
CA PRO A 62 4.01 0.09 -7.95
C PRO A 62 3.76 1.16 -9.02
N ARG A 63 3.67 2.43 -8.60
CA ARG A 63 3.44 3.58 -9.50
C ARG A 63 4.52 3.76 -10.57
N TYR A 64 5.78 3.49 -10.25
CA TYR A 64 6.89 3.66 -11.20
C TYR A 64 7.09 2.42 -12.07
N LEU A 65 6.68 1.25 -11.57
CA LEU A 65 6.69 0.01 -12.34
C LEU A 65 5.55 -0.06 -13.37
N LEU A 66 4.58 0.86 -13.34
CA LEU A 66 3.55 0.98 -14.39
C LEU A 66 4.14 1.14 -15.79
N VAL A 67 5.28 1.82 -15.93
CA VAL A 67 5.98 1.96 -17.23
C VAL A 67 6.47 0.60 -17.75
N CYS A 68 6.72 -0.35 -16.84
CA CYS A 68 7.14 -1.71 -17.15
C CYS A 68 5.96 -2.65 -17.40
N SER A 69 4.73 -2.24 -17.08
CA SER A 69 3.53 -3.08 -17.19
C SER A 69 3.17 -3.55 -18.61
N PRO A 70 3.53 -2.85 -19.70
CA PRO A 70 3.28 -3.38 -21.04
C PRO A 70 4.10 -4.63 -21.36
N ALA A 71 5.31 -4.77 -20.80
CA ALA A 71 6.20 -5.89 -21.08
C ALA A 71 5.58 -7.26 -20.74
N PRO A 72 5.03 -7.52 -19.53
CA PRO A 72 4.35 -8.78 -19.22
C PRO A 72 3.06 -9.00 -20.04
N LEU A 73 2.37 -7.93 -20.46
CA LEU A 73 1.20 -8.06 -21.35
C LEU A 73 1.59 -8.53 -22.76
N VAL A 74 2.61 -7.91 -23.35
CA VAL A 74 3.16 -8.32 -24.66
C VAL A 74 3.70 -9.74 -24.57
N PHE A 75 4.39 -10.06 -23.48
CA PHE A 75 4.88 -11.39 -23.21
C PHE A 75 3.75 -12.43 -23.16
N ALA A 76 2.69 -12.16 -22.40
CA ALA A 76 1.54 -13.05 -22.31
C ALA A 76 0.86 -13.23 -23.67
N ALA A 77 0.72 -12.14 -24.45
CA ALA A 77 0.15 -12.20 -25.80
C ALA A 77 0.99 -13.09 -26.74
N VAL A 78 2.32 -12.95 -26.73
CA VAL A 78 3.22 -13.79 -27.52
C VAL A 78 3.15 -15.26 -27.06
N ALA A 79 3.08 -15.50 -25.75
CA ALA A 79 2.94 -16.84 -25.19
C ALA A 79 1.64 -17.52 -25.62
N ILE A 80 0.51 -16.78 -25.54
CA ILE A 80 -0.80 -17.26 -25.96
C ILE A 80 -0.84 -17.50 -27.46
N ALA A 81 -0.26 -16.61 -28.27
CA ALA A 81 -0.19 -16.78 -29.72
C ALA A 81 0.57 -18.05 -30.15
N ALA A 82 1.49 -18.54 -29.31
CA ALA A 82 2.22 -19.78 -29.56
C ALA A 82 1.39 -21.07 -29.27
N ILE A 83 0.25 -20.96 -28.60
CA ILE A 83 -0.61 -22.11 -28.25
C ILE A 83 -1.35 -22.62 -29.51
N PRO A 84 -1.34 -23.94 -29.79
CA PRO A 84 -2.15 -24.52 -30.86
C PRO A 84 -3.65 -24.41 -30.59
N GLY A 85 -4.40 -23.91 -31.57
CA GLY A 85 -5.86 -24.00 -31.55
C GLY A 85 -6.53 -22.80 -30.90
N ARG A 86 -7.51 -22.25 -31.61
CA ARG A 86 -8.21 -21.01 -31.22
C ARG A 86 -8.90 -21.13 -29.87
N TRP A 87 -9.48 -22.29 -29.56
CA TRP A 87 -10.18 -22.49 -28.28
C TRP A 87 -9.24 -22.52 -27.08
N LEU A 88 -8.04 -23.10 -27.22
CA LEU A 88 -7.04 -23.07 -26.14
C LEU A 88 -6.49 -21.66 -25.94
N GLN A 89 -6.35 -20.87 -27.01
CA GLN A 89 -5.98 -19.46 -26.91
C GLN A 89 -7.05 -18.64 -26.16
N VAL A 90 -8.33 -18.81 -26.54
CA VAL A 90 -9.46 -18.17 -25.84
C VAL A 90 -9.49 -18.58 -24.37
N ALA A 91 -9.34 -19.86 -24.06
CA ALA A 91 -9.30 -20.34 -22.68
C ALA A 91 -8.14 -19.71 -21.88
N ALA A 92 -6.94 -19.59 -22.47
CA ALA A 92 -5.80 -18.96 -21.83
C ALA A 92 -6.01 -17.45 -21.59
N ILE A 93 -6.64 -16.74 -22.54
CA ILE A 93 -7.02 -15.33 -22.36
C ILE A 93 -8.02 -15.18 -21.22
N VAL A 94 -9.08 -16.00 -21.20
CA VAL A 94 -10.09 -15.97 -20.15
C VAL A 94 -9.47 -16.25 -18.79
N LEU A 95 -8.60 -17.27 -18.68
CA LEU A 95 -7.91 -17.60 -17.44
C LEU A 95 -7.01 -16.44 -16.96
N LEU A 96 -6.28 -15.80 -17.87
CA LEU A 96 -5.45 -14.62 -17.55
C LEU A 96 -6.30 -13.46 -17.04
N LEU A 97 -7.46 -13.21 -17.67
CA LEU A 97 -8.38 -12.16 -17.23
C LEU A 97 -8.97 -12.47 -15.85
N ILE A 98 -9.42 -13.70 -15.61
CA ILE A 98 -9.92 -14.13 -14.29
C ILE A 98 -8.84 -13.93 -13.21
N ALA A 99 -7.62 -14.42 -13.47
CA ALA A 99 -6.51 -14.27 -12.53
C ALA A 99 -6.17 -12.80 -12.26
N GLY A 100 -6.20 -11.93 -13.28
CA GLY A 100 -5.97 -10.50 -13.11
C GLY A 100 -7.07 -9.79 -12.32
N VAL A 101 -8.32 -10.23 -12.48
CA VAL A 101 -9.47 -9.65 -11.78
C VAL A 101 -9.52 -10.10 -10.31
N GLU A 102 -9.20 -11.37 -10.01
CA GLU A 102 -9.14 -11.88 -8.64
C GLU A 102 -8.05 -11.18 -7.81
N ASP A 103 -6.82 -11.09 -8.34
CA ASP A 103 -5.70 -10.47 -7.61
C ASP A 103 -5.82 -8.93 -7.57
N GLY A 104 -6.61 -8.35 -8.48
CA GLY A 104 -6.88 -6.91 -8.53
C GLY A 104 -7.94 -6.41 -7.54
N GLY A 105 -8.63 -7.30 -6.82
CA GLY A 105 -9.70 -6.94 -5.88
C GLY A 105 -10.96 -6.35 -6.54
N LEU A 106 -11.02 -6.36 -7.88
CA LEU A 106 -12.03 -5.67 -8.67
C LEU A 106 -13.41 -6.33 -8.52
N ILE A 107 -13.46 -7.67 -8.41
CA ILE A 107 -14.72 -8.41 -8.12
C ILE A 107 -15.22 -8.11 -6.71
N ALA A 108 -14.35 -8.20 -5.70
CA ALA A 108 -14.74 -7.96 -4.30
C ALA A 108 -15.33 -6.56 -4.14
N GLN A 109 -14.74 -5.59 -4.83
CA GLN A 109 -15.19 -4.21 -4.77
C GLN A 109 -16.47 -3.94 -5.60
N LEU A 110 -16.61 -4.56 -6.77
CA LEU A 110 -17.84 -4.49 -7.55
C LEU A 110 -19.02 -5.08 -6.76
N GLN A 111 -18.80 -6.16 -6.02
CA GLN A 111 -19.81 -6.78 -5.16
C GLN A 111 -20.18 -5.92 -3.95
N GLN A 112 -19.22 -5.17 -3.38
CA GLN A 112 -19.46 -4.32 -2.21
C GLN A 112 -20.20 -3.03 -2.60
N ASP A 113 -19.73 -2.32 -3.62
CA ASP A 113 -20.14 -0.92 -3.85
C ASP A 113 -20.77 -0.68 -5.23
N GLY A 114 -20.84 -1.69 -6.09
CA GLY A 114 -21.33 -1.55 -7.48
C GLY A 114 -20.42 -0.71 -8.38
N ARG A 115 -19.18 -0.42 -7.95
CA ARG A 115 -18.22 0.44 -8.65
C ARG A 115 -17.07 -0.39 -9.25
N LEU A 116 -16.65 -0.03 -10.47
CA LEU A 116 -15.57 -0.71 -11.21
C LEU A 116 -14.16 -0.21 -10.90
N LEU A 117 -14.02 1.00 -10.36
CA LEU A 117 -12.74 1.56 -9.94
C LEU A 117 -12.52 1.26 -8.48
N ALA A 118 -11.42 0.57 -8.14
CA ALA A 118 -10.91 0.35 -6.78
C ALA A 118 -10.98 1.64 -5.97
N ASP A 119 -12.10 1.83 -5.26
CA ASP A 119 -12.16 2.71 -4.13
C ASP A 119 -11.12 2.15 -3.19
N ARG A 120 -10.31 3.03 -2.59
CA ARG A 120 -9.27 2.58 -1.69
C ARG A 120 -9.86 1.96 -0.41
N GLN A 121 -11.18 1.84 -0.34
CA GLN A 121 -11.96 1.42 0.81
C GLN A 121 -11.57 2.27 2.01
N GLU A 122 -11.44 3.59 1.84
CA GLU A 122 -10.99 4.49 2.90
C GLU A 122 -12.13 5.42 3.28
N ASP A 123 -12.81 5.15 4.39
CA ASP A 123 -13.85 6.05 4.90
C ASP A 123 -13.28 7.03 5.94
N TRP A 124 -12.46 7.96 5.44
CA TRP A 124 -11.91 9.05 6.24
C TRP A 124 -12.99 9.96 6.84
N ARG A 125 -14.18 10.03 6.23
CA ARG A 125 -15.27 10.86 6.73
C ARG A 125 -15.83 10.28 8.02
N ALA A 126 -16.10 8.98 8.05
CA ALA A 126 -16.53 8.30 9.27
C ALA A 126 -15.45 8.34 10.36
N ALA A 127 -14.18 8.17 9.98
CA ALA A 127 -13.05 8.32 10.91
C ALA A 127 -12.98 9.73 11.53
N ALA A 128 -13.07 10.79 10.71
CA ALA A 128 -13.08 12.17 11.21
C ALA A 128 -14.29 12.43 12.13
N LYS A 129 -15.48 11.93 11.75
CA LYS A 129 -16.69 12.04 12.57
C LYS A 129 -16.51 11.40 13.96
N LEU A 130 -15.86 10.25 14.05
CA LEU A 130 -15.55 9.61 15.33
C LEU A 130 -14.59 10.46 16.18
N LEU A 131 -13.55 11.04 15.56
CA LEU A 131 -12.55 11.86 16.26
C LEU A 131 -13.11 13.18 16.80
N ASP A 132 -14.16 13.70 16.18
CA ASP A 132 -14.86 14.91 16.61
C ASP A 132 -16.06 14.62 17.51
N ASP A 133 -16.38 13.36 17.81
CA ASP A 133 -17.50 13.02 18.69
C ASP A 133 -17.23 13.53 20.12
N PRO A 134 -18.03 14.47 20.65
CA PRO A 134 -17.84 15.01 21.99
C PRO A 134 -18.03 13.97 23.10
N ALA A 135 -18.74 12.87 22.83
CA ALA A 135 -19.01 11.82 23.80
C ALA A 135 -17.82 10.88 24.00
N GLU A 136 -16.94 10.77 23.01
CA GLU A 136 -15.78 9.88 23.03
C GLU A 136 -14.65 10.54 23.81
N HIS A 137 -13.87 11.44 23.18
CA HIS A 137 -12.71 12.09 23.80
C HIS A 137 -12.39 13.44 23.15
N PRO A 138 -13.14 14.51 23.47
CA PRO A 138 -12.95 15.80 22.83
C PRO A 138 -11.55 16.34 23.13
N ALA A 139 -10.86 16.80 22.08
CA ALA A 139 -9.53 17.43 22.13
C ALA A 139 -8.36 16.53 22.55
N ALA A 140 -8.56 15.22 22.63
CA ALA A 140 -7.44 14.30 22.77
C ALA A 140 -6.49 14.40 21.56
N PRO A 141 -5.18 14.28 21.77
CA PRO A 141 -4.23 14.32 20.66
C PRO A 141 -4.44 13.12 19.73
N VAL A 142 -4.16 13.35 18.44
CA VAL A 142 -4.35 12.41 17.34
C VAL A 142 -3.00 12.19 16.64
N LEU A 143 -2.43 11.00 16.78
CA LEU A 143 -1.27 10.55 16.03
C LEU A 143 -1.72 9.98 14.69
N LEU A 144 -1.34 10.63 13.58
CA LEU A 144 -1.77 10.27 12.23
C LEU A 144 -0.63 9.66 11.41
N TYR A 145 -0.78 8.39 11.02
CA TYR A 145 0.00 7.74 9.98
C TYR A 145 -0.76 7.75 8.65
N ALA A 146 -0.44 8.72 7.79
CA ALA A 146 -1.08 8.90 6.48
C ALA A 146 -0.64 7.90 5.39
N GLY A 147 0.27 6.97 5.69
CA GLY A 147 0.79 6.00 4.72
C GLY A 147 1.71 6.60 3.65
N LEU A 148 2.28 7.78 3.90
CA LEU A 148 3.25 8.41 3.00
C LEU A 148 4.63 7.79 3.19
N ILE A 149 5.25 7.41 2.07
CA ILE A 149 6.59 6.81 2.04
C ILE A 149 7.66 7.87 2.37
N GLU A 150 7.40 9.12 2.02
CA GLU A 150 8.27 10.26 2.26
C GLU A 150 8.09 10.84 3.68
N ALA A 151 7.10 10.36 4.47
CA ALA A 151 6.76 10.92 5.78
C ALA A 151 7.97 11.05 6.70
N ARG A 152 8.85 10.04 6.72
CA ARG A 152 10.03 10.06 7.57
C ARG A 152 10.96 11.23 7.22
N GLN A 153 11.36 11.32 5.96
CA GLN A 153 12.21 12.42 5.46
C GLN A 153 11.56 13.78 5.68
N TYR A 154 10.23 13.84 5.58
CA TYR A 154 9.46 15.07 5.79
C TYR A 154 9.53 15.55 7.23
N LEU A 155 9.33 14.65 8.20
CA LEU A 155 9.40 14.97 9.61
C LEU A 155 10.82 15.28 10.08
N GLU A 156 11.82 14.53 9.59
CA GLU A 156 13.23 14.79 9.91
C GLU A 156 13.72 16.15 9.37
N SER A 157 13.14 16.63 8.27
CA SER A 157 13.52 17.94 7.71
C SER A 157 13.03 19.14 8.54
N GLY A 158 12.09 18.95 9.46
CA GLY A 158 11.53 20.00 10.30
C GLY A 158 10.71 21.07 9.54
N GLN A 159 10.50 20.94 8.23
CA GLN A 159 9.81 21.95 7.42
C GLN A 159 8.30 21.93 7.71
N PRO A 160 7.68 23.07 8.10
CA PRO A 160 6.26 23.12 8.49
C PRO A 160 5.31 22.61 7.40
N LEU A 161 5.52 22.99 6.14
CA LEU A 161 4.69 22.57 5.01
C LEU A 161 4.70 21.05 4.80
N LYS A 162 5.84 20.39 5.04
CA LYS A 162 5.95 18.94 4.91
C LYS A 162 5.26 18.21 6.06
N ARG A 163 5.29 18.79 7.26
CA ARG A 163 4.54 18.31 8.42
C ARG A 163 3.03 18.43 8.19
N GLU A 164 2.58 19.56 7.65
CA GLU A 164 1.20 19.80 7.23
C GLU A 164 0.75 18.82 6.13
N TYR A 165 1.62 18.58 5.13
CA TYR A 165 1.35 17.59 4.10
C TYR A 165 1.17 16.17 4.69
N ALA A 166 1.98 15.80 5.70
CA ALA A 166 1.87 14.51 6.37
C ALA A 166 0.56 14.33 7.17
N THR A 167 -0.14 15.41 7.47
CA THR A 167 -1.41 15.41 8.20
C THR A 167 -2.61 15.78 7.34
N PHE A 168 -2.40 15.97 6.03
CA PHE A 168 -3.42 16.49 5.11
C PHE A 168 -4.76 15.75 5.10
N PRO A 169 -4.85 14.41 5.24
CA PRO A 169 -6.15 13.72 5.25
C PRO A 169 -7.14 14.29 6.28
N LEU A 170 -6.68 14.52 7.52
CA LEU A 170 -7.51 15.03 8.63
C LEU A 170 -7.40 16.54 8.85
N ARG A 171 -6.59 17.23 8.04
CA ARG A 171 -6.43 18.69 8.09
C ARG A 171 -7.15 19.39 6.94
N GLY A 172 -7.17 18.76 5.77
CA GLY A 172 -7.74 19.28 4.53
C GLY A 172 -9.16 18.77 4.31
N MET A 173 -9.28 17.68 3.54
CA MET A 173 -10.58 17.21 3.03
C MET A 173 -11.52 16.66 4.11
N TYR A 174 -10.97 15.94 5.10
CA TYR A 174 -11.73 15.35 6.20
C TYR A 174 -11.32 16.01 7.51
N ARG A 175 -11.41 17.35 7.52
CA ARG A 175 -10.93 18.19 8.62
C ARG A 175 -11.59 17.81 9.94
N ILE A 176 -10.76 17.59 10.95
CA ILE A 176 -11.18 17.49 12.35
C ILE A 176 -11.12 18.84 13.05
N ASP A 177 -11.88 19.00 14.13
CA ASP A 177 -11.87 20.21 14.94
C ASP A 177 -10.50 20.41 15.62
N ASP A 178 -10.04 21.66 15.63
CA ASP A 178 -8.77 22.05 16.26
C ASP A 178 -7.55 21.25 15.76
N ALA A 179 -7.56 20.85 14.47
CA ALA A 179 -6.52 20.01 13.86
C ALA A 179 -5.10 20.55 14.07
N ASP A 180 -4.90 21.88 14.11
CA ASP A 180 -3.60 22.51 14.35
C ASP A 180 -2.98 22.11 15.71
N ASN A 181 -3.82 21.95 16.73
CA ASN A 181 -3.38 21.68 18.09
C ASN A 181 -3.47 20.20 18.46
N ARG A 182 -4.32 19.41 17.80
CA ARG A 182 -4.46 17.98 18.16
C ARG A 182 -3.78 17.01 17.21
N LEU A 183 -3.41 17.41 15.99
CA LEU A 183 -2.95 16.47 14.97
C LEU A 183 -1.41 16.40 14.91
N PHE A 184 -0.87 15.22 15.21
CA PHE A 184 0.56 14.94 15.24
C PHE A 184 0.90 13.90 14.16
N PRO A 185 1.73 14.21 13.15
CA PRO A 185 2.09 13.23 12.13
C PRO A 185 2.99 12.13 12.69
N LEU A 186 2.77 10.91 12.20
CA LEU A 186 3.58 9.75 12.50
C LEU A 186 4.13 9.15 11.20
N ALA A 187 5.43 8.92 11.16
CA ALA A 187 6.10 8.22 10.06
C ALA A 187 6.21 6.72 10.37
N SER A 188 6.34 5.92 9.30
CA SER A 188 6.64 4.48 9.40
C SER A 188 7.88 4.27 10.27
N GLY A 189 7.67 3.76 11.48
CA GLY A 189 8.71 3.19 12.31
C GLY A 189 9.68 4.15 13.01
N GLN A 190 9.65 5.48 12.86
CA GLN A 190 10.70 6.36 13.44
C GLN A 190 10.34 7.81 13.82
N ALA A 191 9.09 8.27 13.75
CA ALA A 191 8.82 9.65 14.19
C ALA A 191 9.11 9.84 15.69
N THR A 192 9.93 10.84 16.01
CA THR A 192 10.15 11.34 17.37
C THR A 192 8.82 11.86 17.90
N LEU A 193 8.35 11.29 19.00
CA LEU A 193 7.16 11.76 19.67
C LEU A 193 7.52 13.06 20.40
N GLU A 194 6.81 14.14 20.08
CA GLU A 194 7.06 15.46 20.66
C GLU A 194 6.65 15.49 22.14
N THR A 195 7.37 16.24 22.98
CA THR A 195 7.04 16.38 24.41
C THR A 195 5.60 16.88 24.60
N GLU A 196 5.17 17.84 23.75
CA GLU A 196 3.83 18.42 23.78
C GLU A 196 2.71 17.37 23.61
N LEU A 197 2.95 16.35 22.78
CA LEU A 197 2.01 15.25 22.58
C LEU A 197 1.78 14.50 23.89
N PHE A 198 2.83 14.22 24.66
CA PHE A 198 2.73 13.47 25.90
C PHE A 198 2.00 14.24 26.98
N ASP A 199 2.26 15.54 27.09
CA ASP A 199 1.56 16.40 28.04
C ASP A 199 0.06 16.47 27.72
N LYS A 200 -0.29 16.59 26.43
CA LYS A 200 -1.67 16.50 25.97
C LYS A 200 -2.27 15.13 26.24
N ALA A 201 -1.56 14.05 25.95
CA ALA A 201 -2.07 12.70 26.14
C ALA A 201 -2.34 12.39 27.63
N ARG A 202 -1.44 12.81 28.54
CA ARG A 202 -1.68 12.70 29.99
C ARG A 202 -2.87 13.54 30.43
N LYS A 203 -2.98 14.78 29.97
CA LYS A 203 -4.09 15.69 30.30
C LYS A 203 -5.45 15.11 29.88
N HIS A 204 -5.51 14.50 28.70
CA HIS A 204 -6.74 13.95 28.12
C HIS A 204 -6.97 12.47 28.45
N GLY A 205 -6.06 11.83 29.21
CA GLY A 205 -6.19 10.44 29.63
C GLY A 205 -6.00 9.42 28.51
N GLY A 206 -5.33 9.80 27.42
CA GLY A 206 -5.07 8.92 26.28
C GLY A 206 -4.70 9.65 25.00
N VAL A 207 -4.59 8.88 23.92
CA VAL A 207 -4.25 9.38 22.58
C VAL A 207 -4.98 8.56 21.51
N TRP A 208 -5.46 9.25 20.47
CA TRP A 208 -5.97 8.60 19.27
C TRP A 208 -4.81 8.24 18.35
N LEU A 209 -4.82 7.02 17.82
CA LEU A 209 -3.97 6.59 16.73
C LEU A 209 -4.83 6.42 15.48
N VAL A 210 -4.48 7.13 14.42
CA VAL A 210 -5.14 7.00 13.12
C VAL A 210 -4.12 6.51 12.12
N ALA A 211 -4.41 5.39 11.46
CA ALA A 211 -3.54 4.81 10.46
C ALA A 211 -4.28 4.50 9.17
N ARG A 212 -3.68 4.88 8.06
CA ARG A 212 -4.06 4.42 6.73
C ARG A 212 -3.56 3.00 6.49
N LEU A 213 -4.10 2.05 7.25
CA LEU A 213 -3.79 0.63 7.21
C LEU A 213 -5.08 -0.19 7.44
N PRO A 214 -5.23 -1.35 6.78
CA PRO A 214 -6.28 -2.30 7.13
C PRO A 214 -6.09 -2.81 8.57
N LEU A 215 -7.20 -3.10 9.25
CA LEU A 215 -7.23 -3.49 10.66
C LEU A 215 -6.27 -4.66 10.99
N GLU A 216 -6.16 -5.63 10.07
CA GLU A 216 -5.26 -6.79 10.19
C GLU A 216 -3.78 -6.41 10.36
N ARG A 217 -3.35 -5.28 9.77
CA ARG A 217 -1.98 -4.76 9.88
C ARG A 217 -1.82 -3.76 11.02
N THR A 218 -2.93 -3.21 11.52
CA THR A 218 -2.94 -2.18 12.55
C THR A 218 -2.40 -2.70 13.88
N ALA A 219 -2.66 -3.95 14.25
CA ALA A 219 -2.21 -4.51 15.53
C ALA A 219 -0.68 -4.45 15.72
N ASN A 220 0.10 -4.78 14.68
CA ASN A 220 1.56 -4.73 14.74
C ASN A 220 2.09 -3.30 14.81
N TRP A 221 1.47 -2.40 14.06
CA TRP A 221 1.81 -0.97 14.06
C TRP A 221 1.47 -0.32 15.41
N GLU A 222 0.26 -0.57 15.92
CA GLU A 222 -0.22 -0.14 17.23
C GLU A 222 0.72 -0.63 18.35
N ALA A 223 1.09 -1.91 18.36
CA ALA A 223 2.02 -2.43 19.35
C ALA A 223 3.39 -1.72 19.30
N ALA A 224 3.87 -1.35 18.10
CA ALA A 224 5.11 -0.61 17.94
C ALA A 224 5.01 0.83 18.47
N VAL A 225 3.89 1.53 18.20
CA VAL A 225 3.63 2.87 18.74
C VAL A 225 3.42 2.82 20.25
N GLY A 226 2.64 1.86 20.75
CA GLY A 226 2.39 1.66 22.18
C GLY A 226 3.66 1.40 23.00
N ARG A 227 4.62 0.62 22.48
CA ARG A 227 5.93 0.45 23.13
C ARG A 227 6.67 1.78 23.30
N ARG A 228 6.56 2.69 22.34
CA ARG A 228 7.21 4.01 22.40
C ARG A 228 6.50 4.96 23.36
N LEU A 229 5.18 4.95 23.35
CA LEU A 229 4.38 5.71 24.31
C LEU A 229 4.73 5.29 25.75
N ARG A 230 4.84 3.98 26.01
CA ARG A 230 5.28 3.45 27.32
C ARG A 230 6.71 3.84 27.66
N ALA A 231 7.64 3.75 26.70
CA ALA A 231 9.03 4.15 26.92
C ALA A 231 9.17 5.64 27.27
N ALA A 232 8.22 6.46 26.83
CA ALA A 232 8.14 7.88 27.17
C ALA A 232 7.27 8.16 28.42
N GLY A 233 6.86 7.12 29.15
CA GLY A 233 6.13 7.25 30.42
C GLY A 233 4.63 7.49 30.25
N LEU A 234 4.01 6.98 29.18
CA LEU A 234 2.56 6.89 29.03
C LEU A 234 2.13 5.43 29.17
N GLU A 235 1.59 5.07 30.34
CA GLU A 235 1.05 3.73 30.57
C GLU A 235 -0.27 3.58 29.81
N VAL A 236 -0.40 2.49 29.05
CA VAL A 236 -1.60 2.20 28.24
C VAL A 236 -2.48 1.23 29.01
N ALA A 237 -3.70 1.65 29.35
CA ALA A 237 -4.62 0.92 30.21
C ALA A 237 -5.61 0.06 29.40
N SER A 238 -6.20 0.62 28.35
CA SER A 238 -7.12 -0.07 27.44
C SER A 238 -6.90 0.35 26.01
N VAL A 239 -7.39 -0.48 25.08
CA VAL A 239 -7.34 -0.22 23.65
C VAL A 239 -8.70 -0.46 23.03
N GLU A 240 -9.23 0.55 22.35
CA GLU A 240 -10.44 0.46 21.54
C GLU A 240 -10.10 0.63 20.06
N ARG A 241 -10.74 -0.15 19.17
CA ARG A 241 -10.39 -0.20 17.75
C ARG A 241 -11.64 -0.04 16.89
N HIS A 242 -11.54 0.86 15.92
CA HIS A 242 -12.56 1.08 14.89
C HIS A 242 -11.90 0.96 13.51
N ALA A 243 -12.62 0.36 12.58
CA ALA A 243 -12.18 0.20 11.20
C ALA A 243 -13.16 0.87 10.25
N PHE A 244 -12.61 1.68 9.35
CA PHE A 244 -13.31 2.42 8.31
C PHE A 244 -12.70 2.03 6.96
N GLY A 245 -12.75 0.72 6.69
CA GLY A 245 -12.03 0.03 5.63
C GLY A 245 -10.50 0.02 5.87
N ASN A 246 -9.73 0.64 4.99
CA ASN A 246 -8.27 0.80 5.06
C ASN A 246 -7.82 1.99 5.92
N VAL A 247 -8.74 2.57 6.69
CA VAL A 247 -8.44 3.54 7.75
C VAL A 247 -8.80 2.89 9.09
N SER A 248 -7.81 2.76 9.97
CA SER A 248 -7.99 2.27 11.33
C SER A 248 -7.86 3.42 12.31
N VAL A 249 -8.77 3.51 13.26
CA VAL A 249 -8.74 4.45 14.37
C VAL A 249 -8.68 3.66 15.67
N VAL A 250 -7.71 3.96 16.51
CA VAL A 250 -7.47 3.24 17.76
C VAL A 250 -7.37 4.24 18.91
N TRP A 251 -8.18 4.07 19.93
CA TRP A 251 -8.01 4.80 21.18
C TRP A 251 -7.06 4.05 22.10
N LEU A 252 -6.04 4.73 22.60
CA LEU A 252 -5.19 4.23 23.66
C LEU A 252 -5.47 5.04 24.92
N SER A 253 -6.19 4.46 25.87
CA SER A 253 -6.42 5.11 27.15
C SER A 253 -5.16 4.99 28.02
N SER A 254 -4.95 5.98 28.87
CA SER A 254 -3.85 6.02 29.82
C SER A 254 -4.36 6.05 31.26
N THR A 255 -3.74 5.23 32.12
CA THR A 255 -3.90 5.38 33.56
C THR A 255 -3.31 6.72 33.97
N LYS A 256 -4.14 7.58 34.62
CA LYS A 256 -3.61 8.79 35.25
C LYS A 256 -2.58 8.36 36.31
N SER A 257 -1.31 8.65 36.05
CA SER A 257 -0.23 8.57 37.04
C SER A 257 -0.38 9.66 38.09
#